data_AF-A0A2N2BGU5-F1
#
_entry.id   AF-A0A2N2BGU5-F1
#
_cell.length_a   1.000
_cell.length_b   1.000
_cell.length_c   1.000
_cell.angle_alpha   90.00
_cell.angle_beta   90.00
_cell.angle_gamma   90.00
#
_symmetry.space_group_name_H-M   'P 1'
#
loop_
_entity.id
_entity.type
_entity.pdbx_description
1 polymer ?
#
loop_
_entity_poly.entity_id
_entity_poly.type
_entity_poly.pdbx_seq_one_letter_code
_entity_poly.pdbx_strand_id
1 'polypeptide(L)'
;MKIVQIQHIFGIPSMRQTIRELEVNMAYRWYISYGLYEKAPHFSTYGMNYIRRFKESGLAKEIFNKVLQQAVANGFVHPEQVYIDATHIKANANKKNTQKKKST
;
A
#
# COMPACT_ATOMS: atom_id res chain seq x y z
N MET A 1 -5.67 -0.36 13.16
CA MET A 1 -4.82 0.84 13.03
C MET A 1 -3.64 0.86 14.00
N LYS A 2 -3.64 0.08 15.09
CA LYS A 2 -2.54 0.02 16.05
C LYS A 2 -1.15 -0.33 15.46
N ILE A 3 -1.08 -1.26 14.50
CA ILE A 3 0.18 -1.63 13.83
C ILE A 3 0.82 -0.44 13.08
N VAL A 4 0.00 0.43 12.48
CA VAL A 4 0.47 1.63 11.77
C VAL A 4 1.03 2.65 12.75
N GLN A 5 0.42 2.76 13.93
CA GLN A 5 0.91 3.65 14.98
C GLN A 5 2.30 3.20 15.45
N ILE A 6 2.51 1.91 15.69
CA ILE A 6 3.84 1.35 15.98
C ILE A 6 4.81 1.72 14.85
N GLN A 7 4.43 1.50 13.58
CA GLN A 7 5.30 1.81 12.46
C GLN A 7 5.76 3.28 12.45
N HIS A 8 4.84 4.22 12.64
CA HIS A 8 5.15 5.65 12.53
C HIS A 8 5.85 6.19 13.78
N ILE A 9 5.42 5.78 14.98
CA ILE A 9 6.00 6.24 16.25
C ILE A 9 7.45 5.78 16.38
N PHE A 10 7.75 4.54 15.98
CA PHE A 10 9.08 3.97 16.08
C PHE A 10 9.90 4.11 14.77
N GLY A 11 9.38 4.81 13.77
CA GLY A 11 10.11 5.08 12.51
C GLY A 11 10.46 3.83 11.71
N ILE A 12 9.64 2.78 11.77
CA ILE A 12 9.92 1.52 11.09
C ILE A 12 9.70 1.70 9.57
N PRO A 13 10.71 1.41 8.72
CA PRO A 13 10.70 1.82 7.32
C PRO A 13 9.72 1.03 6.44
N SER A 14 9.23 -0.12 6.90
CA SER A 14 8.25 -0.91 6.12
C SER A 14 7.30 -1.71 7.00
N MET A 15 6.06 -1.88 6.51
CA MET A 15 5.06 -2.72 7.16
C MET A 15 5.52 -4.18 7.31
N ARG A 16 6.33 -4.68 6.37
CA ARG A 16 6.91 -6.04 6.47
C ARG A 16 7.86 -6.14 7.66
N GLN A 17 8.69 -5.12 7.85
CA GLN A 17 9.56 -5.04 9.01
C GLN A 17 8.76 -4.89 10.30
N THR A 18 7.70 -4.06 10.31
CA THR A 18 6.80 -3.93 11.47
C THR A 18 6.22 -5.27 11.90
N ILE A 19 5.86 -6.15 10.95
CA ILE A 19 5.36 -7.49 11.28
C ILE A 19 6.46 -8.41 11.79
N ARG A 20 7.67 -8.35 11.24
CA ARG A 20 8.82 -9.09 11.81
C ARG A 20 9.11 -8.66 13.25
N GLU A 21 9.06 -7.36 13.52
CA GLU A 21 9.23 -6.84 14.87
C GLU A 21 8.07 -7.28 15.78
N LEU A 22 6.83 -7.31 15.27
CA LEU A 22 5.69 -7.84 16.01
C LEU A 22 5.84 -9.33 16.35
N GLU A 23 6.51 -10.11 15.50
CA GLU A 23 6.75 -11.54 15.73
C GLU A 23 7.64 -11.79 16.94
N VAL A 24 8.61 -10.90 17.22
CA VAL A 24 9.61 -11.07 18.29
C VAL A 24 9.38 -10.16 19.49
N ASN A 25 8.70 -9.02 19.31
CA ASN A 25 8.52 -8.01 20.36
C ASN A 25 7.19 -8.21 21.11
N MET A 26 7.31 -8.62 22.38
CA MET A 26 6.18 -8.89 23.25
C MET A 26 5.36 -7.63 23.58
N ALA A 27 6.01 -6.47 23.71
CA ALA A 27 5.32 -5.20 23.97
C ALA A 27 4.44 -4.77 22.79
N TYR A 28 4.92 -4.98 21.55
CA TYR A 28 4.13 -4.70 20.35
C TYR A 28 2.92 -5.61 20.26
N ARG A 29 3.07 -6.91 20.56
CA ARG A 29 1.95 -7.86 20.64
C ARG A 29 0.92 -7.45 21.68
N TRP A 30 1.36 -7.12 22.89
CA TRP A 30 0.49 -6.65 23.95
C TRP A 30 -0.30 -5.40 23.53
N TYR A 31 0.37 -4.42 22.92
CA TYR A 31 -0.27 -3.19 22.46
C TYR A 31 -1.39 -3.45 21.45
N ILE A 32 -1.16 -4.35 20.48
CA ILE A 32 -2.15 -4.70 19.48
C ILE A 32 -3.19 -5.73 19.94
N SER A 33 -3.10 -6.19 21.20
CA SER A 33 -3.98 -7.17 21.81
C SER A 33 -3.89 -8.57 21.16
N TYR A 34 -2.69 -8.97 20.75
CA TYR A 34 -2.40 -10.29 20.18
C TYR A 34 -1.86 -11.25 21.24
N GLY A 35 -2.28 -12.51 21.17
CA GLY A 35 -1.76 -13.57 22.04
C GLY A 35 -0.31 -13.95 21.70
N LEU A 36 0.40 -14.53 22.68
CA LEU A 36 1.77 -15.01 22.49
C LEU A 36 1.87 -16.08 21.39
N TYR A 37 0.91 -17.01 21.38
CA TYR A 37 0.83 -18.12 20.42
C TYR A 37 0.06 -17.78 19.15
N GLU A 38 -0.51 -16.58 19.06
CA GLU A 38 -1.28 -16.16 17.89
C GLU A 38 -0.33 -15.76 16.76
N LYS A 39 -0.65 -16.21 15.54
CA LYS A 39 0.16 -15.88 14.37
C LYS A 39 0.02 -14.38 14.03
N ALA A 40 1.14 -13.72 13.80
CA ALA A 40 1.13 -12.33 13.34
C ALA A 40 0.35 -12.19 12.01
N PRO A 41 -0.41 -11.09 11.83
CA PRO A 41 -1.16 -10.87 10.60
C PRO A 41 -0.21 -10.65 9.43
N HIS A 42 -0.66 -11.01 8.22
CA HIS A 42 0.10 -10.73 7.00
C HIS A 42 0.20 -9.22 6.73
N PHE A 43 1.27 -8.77 6.06
CA PHE A 43 1.51 -7.33 5.81
C PHE A 43 0.43 -6.65 4.97
N SER A 44 -0.27 -7.41 4.13
CA SER A 44 -1.39 -6.90 3.35
C SER A 44 -2.67 -6.71 4.17
N THR A 45 -2.77 -7.32 5.37
CA THR A 45 -3.97 -7.26 6.21
C THR A 45 -4.32 -5.82 6.56
N TYR A 46 -3.31 -4.97 6.79
CA TYR A 46 -3.53 -3.54 7.01
C TYR A 46 -4.20 -2.88 5.80
N GLY A 47 -3.65 -3.04 4.60
CA GLY A 47 -4.18 -2.43 3.38
C GLY A 47 -5.59 -2.92 3.05
N MET A 48 -5.85 -4.22 3.23
CA MET A 48 -7.18 -4.80 3.02
C MET A 48 -8.21 -4.26 4.02
N ASN A 49 -7.83 -4.07 5.28
CA ASN A 49 -8.70 -3.46 6.29
C ASN A 49 -9.00 -1.99 5.96
N TYR A 50 -8.00 -1.24 5.48
CA TYR A 50 -8.20 0.14 5.03
C TYR A 50 -9.20 0.22 3.87
N ILE A 51 -9.01 -0.59 2.83
CA ILE A 51 -9.94 -0.65 1.69
C ILE A 51 -11.35 -0.99 2.15
N ARG A 52 -11.52 -2.01 3.00
CA ARG A 52 -12.84 -2.42 3.52
C ARG A 52 -13.51 -1.31 4.32
N ARG A 53 -12.77 -0.64 5.21
CA ARG A 53 -13.31 0.43 6.08
C ARG A 53 -13.75 1.66 5.31
N PHE A 54 -13.01 2.04 4.27
CA PHE A 54 -13.23 3.29 3.55
C PHE A 54 -13.91 3.10 2.19
N LYS A 55 -14.28 1.88 1.82
CA LYS A 55 -14.83 1.54 0.49
C LYS A 55 -16.00 2.44 0.08
N GLU A 56 -16.94 2.64 0.99
CA GLU A 56 -18.19 3.39 0.74
C GLU A 56 -18.11 4.86 1.14
N SER A 57 -17.02 5.26 1.79
CA SER A 57 -16.87 6.62 2.32
C SER A 57 -16.61 7.69 1.24
N GLY A 58 -16.27 7.28 0.01
CA GLY A 58 -15.83 8.22 -1.04
C GLY A 58 -14.50 8.93 -0.75
N LEU A 59 -13.87 8.69 0.41
CA LEU A 59 -12.67 9.37 0.89
C LEU A 59 -11.52 9.30 -0.11
N ALA A 60 -11.30 8.13 -0.73
CA ALA A 60 -10.25 7.97 -1.73
C ALA A 60 -10.44 8.91 -2.93
N LYS A 61 -11.70 9.11 -3.37
CA LYS A 61 -12.04 10.03 -4.47
C LYS A 61 -11.84 11.47 -4.05
N GLU A 62 -12.21 11.83 -2.82
CA GLU A 62 -12.01 13.18 -2.30
C GLU A 62 -10.52 13.55 -2.20
N ILE A 63 -9.71 12.66 -1.63
CA ILE A 63 -8.24 12.84 -1.54
C ILE A 63 -7.66 12.96 -2.95
N PHE A 64 -8.03 12.07 -3.86
CA PHE A 64 -7.56 12.11 -5.24
C PHE A 64 -7.91 13.43 -5.92
N ASN A 65 -9.15 13.91 -5.79
CA ASN A 65 -9.58 15.17 -6.37
C ASN A 65 -8.79 16.36 -5.80
N LYS A 66 -8.51 16.39 -4.49
CA LYS A 66 -7.69 17.44 -3.86
C LYS A 66 -6.26 17.45 -4.42
N VAL A 67 -5.64 16.27 -4.54
CA VAL A 67 -4.30 16.14 -5.14
C VAL A 67 -4.32 16.56 -6.61
N LEU A 68 -5.33 16.14 -7.36
CA LEU A 68 -5.50 16.51 -8.77
C LEU A 68 -5.66 18.02 -8.95
N GLN A 69 -6.47 18.67 -8.12
CA GLN A 69 -6.64 20.12 -8.13
C GLN A 69 -5.31 20.84 -7.86
N GLN A 70 -4.53 20.37 -6.89
CA GLN A 70 -3.19 20.92 -6.62
C GLN A 70 -2.25 20.70 -7.81
N ALA A 71 -2.30 19.54 -8.47
CA ALA A 71 -1.47 19.26 -9.63
C ALA A 71 -1.82 20.20 -10.81
N VAL A 72 -3.12 20.40 -11.07
CA VAL A 72 -3.61 21.34 -12.09
C VAL A 72 -3.19 22.78 -11.76
N ALA A 73 -3.37 23.22 -10.51
CA ALA A 73 -3.03 24.57 -10.08
C ALA A 73 -1.52 24.87 -10.22
N ASN A 74 -0.66 23.87 -10.06
CA ASN A 74 0.78 23.99 -10.24
C ASN A 74 1.23 23.71 -11.70
N GLY A 75 0.30 23.55 -12.64
CA GLY A 75 0.62 23.33 -14.05
C GLY A 75 1.17 21.94 -14.39
N PHE A 76 1.07 20.96 -13.49
CA PHE A 76 1.49 19.57 -13.77
C PHE A 76 0.50 18.82 -14.68
N VAL A 77 -0.72 19.34 -14.85
CA VAL A 77 -1.78 18.73 -15.65
C VAL A 77 -2.39 19.79 -16.56
N HIS A 78 -2.24 19.62 -17.87
CA HIS A 78 -2.90 20.45 -18.88
C HIS A 78 -4.16 19.74 -19.39
N PRO A 79 -5.37 20.34 -19.24
CA PRO A 79 -6.62 19.70 -19.62
C PRO A 79 -6.78 19.48 -21.14
N GLU A 80 -5.95 20.13 -21.96
CA GLU A 80 -5.99 20.06 -23.43
C GLU A 80 -5.33 18.81 -24.02
N GLN A 81 -4.52 18.09 -23.24
CA GLN A 81 -3.81 16.89 -23.70
C GLN A 81 -4.24 15.66 -22.91
N VAL A 82 -5.41 15.11 -23.29
CA VAL A 82 -5.85 13.79 -22.82
C VAL A 82 -5.10 12.72 -23.62
N TYR A 83 -3.98 12.25 -23.08
CA TYR A 83 -3.29 11.08 -23.62
C TYR A 83 -3.98 9.81 -23.13
N ILE A 84 -4.78 9.19 -23.99
CA ILE A 84 -5.25 7.82 -23.79
C ILE A 84 -4.15 6.89 -24.31
N ASP A 85 -3.24 6.47 -23.43
CA ASP A 85 -2.30 5.42 -23.79
C ASP A 85 -3.03 4.07 -23.73
N ALA A 86 -3.57 3.65 -24.88
CA ALA A 86 -4.13 2.32 -25.06
C ALA A 86 -3.01 1.29 -25.21
N THR A 87 -2.07 1.21 -24.25
CA THR A 87 -1.19 0.06 -24.15
C THR A 87 -2.02 -1.16 -23.77
N HIS A 88 -2.47 -1.90 -24.78
CA HIS A 88 -3.01 -3.24 -24.59
C HIS A 88 -1.86 -4.15 -24.13
N ILE A 89 -1.72 -4.32 -22.81
CA ILE A 89 -0.79 -5.30 -22.25
C ILE A 89 -1.32 -6.69 -22.64
N LYS A 90 -0.81 -7.26 -23.74
CA LYS A 90 -1.03 -8.67 -24.06
C LYS A 90 -0.41 -9.48 -22.93
N ALA A 91 -1.26 -10.11 -22.11
CA ALA A 91 -0.82 -11.04 -21.10
C ALA A 91 -0.05 -12.19 -21.78
N ASN A 92 1.27 -12.23 -21.59
CA ASN A 92 2.07 -13.37 -22.01
C ASN A 92 1.89 -14.47 -20.97
N ALA A 93 0.90 -15.34 -21.17
CA ALA A 93 0.56 -16.46 -20.30
C ALA A 93 1.40 -17.72 -20.56
N ASN A 94 2.56 -17.59 -21.21
CA ASN A 94 3.40 -18.75 -21.50
C ASN A 94 4.30 -19.08 -20.30
N LYS A 95 3.99 -20.18 -19.59
CA LYS A 95 4.71 -20.66 -18.38
C LYS A 95 6.21 -20.98 -18.57
N LYS A 96 6.75 -20.88 -19.80
CA LYS A 96 8.13 -21.29 -20.12
C LYS A 96 9.12 -20.16 -20.42
N ASN A 97 8.70 -18.89 -20.49
CA ASN A 97 9.62 -17.78 -20.78
C ASN A 97 9.95 -16.94 -19.54
N THR A 98 10.93 -17.42 -18.76
CA THR A 98 11.65 -16.60 -17.78
C THR A 98 12.63 -15.70 -18.55
N GLN A 99 12.20 -14.49 -18.92
CA GLN A 99 13.15 -13.49 -19.44
C GLN A 99 14.06 -13.05 -18.29
N LYS A 100 15.32 -13.48 -18.33
CA LYS A 100 16.38 -12.95 -17.45
C LYS A 100 16.52 -11.44 -17.73
N LYS A 101 16.19 -10.60 -16.75
CA LYS A 101 16.58 -9.18 -16.77
C LYS A 101 18.11 -9.12 -16.83
N LYS A 102 18.67 -8.58 -17.91
CA LYS A 102 20.06 -8.13 -17.91
C LYS A 102 20.11 -6.82 -17.12
N SER A 103 20.84 -6.85 -16.01
CA SER A 103 21.30 -5.66 -15.29
C SER A 103 22.20 -4.84 -16.21
N THR A 104 21.86 -3.57 -16.41
CA THR A 104 22.84 -2.53 -16.76
C THR A 104 23.22 -1.83 -15.48
#